data_AF-W3VGY8-F1
#
_entry.id   AF-W3VGY8-F1
#
_cell.length_a   1.000
_cell.length_b   1.000
_cell.length_c   1.000
_cell.angle_alpha   90.00
_cell.angle_beta   90.00
_cell.angle_gamma   90.00
#
_symmetry.space_group_name_H-M   'P 1'
#
loop_
_entity.id
_entity.type
_entity.pdbx_description
1 polymer ?
#
loop_
_entity_poly.entity_id
_entity_poly.type
_entity_poly.pdbx_seq_one_letter_code
_entity_poly.pdbx_strand_id
1 'polypeptide(L)'
;MLISLIGPPGSGKASVAHYLATRHGFEVLCTDNGTCDSLTALGLTATSCGDEKAMLDFVTDRWHERFVTLDLTTVSDMEAFIKRPFFLCVEVGSPLLTRWKRYQTKHKSLPLEKFVALDDEIAFGMSTAQASTRQPLVRSGSSAMGGNGIVDNLASVSISSPSAGLAALRRYVHVSIINDFPDRDSLNSHLSSLNLPSEERLRPCWDSYFLKLCNLASLRSNCMKRRVGAVLVSSNRIISTGYNGTPSGLLNCNQGGCARCNNTLEKGASGCGQNLDECLCLHAEENALLEAGRQKISTGQEGKGATMYCNTCPCLRCAVKIIQSGIRTVVYQLEYSMDARTKAIFAQAGVDIRQFHLDT
;
A
#
# COMPACT_ATOMS: atom_id res chain seq x y z
N MET A 1 -8.12 12.54 11.93
CA MET A 1 -7.62 12.17 10.58
C MET A 1 -7.55 13.41 9.71
N LEU A 2 -6.44 13.63 9.02
CA LEU A 2 -6.29 14.65 7.97
C LEU A 2 -6.04 13.98 6.63
N ILE A 3 -6.85 14.29 5.62
CA ILE A 3 -6.66 13.84 4.25
C ILE A 3 -6.15 15.02 3.40
N SER A 4 -4.95 14.88 2.83
CA SER A 4 -4.47 15.79 1.80
C SER A 4 -4.78 15.23 0.41
N LEU A 5 -5.43 16.03 -0.43
CA LEU A 5 -5.77 15.65 -1.80
C LEU A 5 -4.85 16.38 -2.78
N ILE A 6 -3.98 15.64 -3.45
CA ILE A 6 -3.07 16.15 -4.47
C ILE A 6 -3.48 15.68 -5.87
N GLY A 7 -2.94 16.32 -6.91
CA GLY A 7 -3.21 15.93 -8.30
C GLY A 7 -3.32 17.12 -9.25
N PRO A 8 -3.36 16.87 -10.57
CA PRO A 8 -3.32 17.93 -11.57
C PRO A 8 -4.65 18.70 -11.67
N PRO A 9 -4.68 19.84 -12.41
CA PRO A 9 -5.91 20.56 -12.72
C PRO A 9 -6.92 19.67 -13.44
N GLY A 10 -8.22 19.84 -13.14
CA GLY A 10 -9.30 19.08 -13.78
C GLY A 10 -9.45 17.62 -13.31
N SER A 11 -8.62 17.13 -12.37
CA SER A 11 -8.71 15.75 -11.89
C SER A 11 -9.91 15.48 -10.97
N GLY A 12 -10.51 16.52 -10.41
CA GLY A 12 -11.70 16.41 -9.54
C GLY A 12 -11.40 16.34 -8.04
N LYS A 13 -10.22 16.80 -7.58
CA LYS A 13 -9.89 16.93 -6.15
C LYS A 13 -10.98 17.61 -5.33
N ALA A 14 -11.50 18.74 -5.83
CA ALA A 14 -12.56 19.49 -5.16
C ALA A 14 -13.86 18.67 -5.03
N SER A 15 -14.17 17.81 -6.00
CA SER A 15 -15.32 16.89 -5.92
C SER A 15 -15.12 15.82 -4.84
N VAL A 16 -13.90 15.30 -4.69
CA VAL A 16 -13.54 14.34 -3.63
C VAL A 16 -13.60 15.02 -2.25
N ALA A 17 -13.05 16.23 -2.12
CA ALA A 17 -13.13 17.03 -0.90
C ALA A 17 -14.59 17.29 -0.50
N HIS A 18 -15.43 17.67 -1.46
CA HIS A 18 -16.87 17.85 -1.25
C HIS A 18 -17.55 16.55 -0.81
N TYR A 19 -17.22 15.41 -1.41
CA TYR A 19 -17.74 14.11 -0.96
C TYR A 19 -17.37 13.83 0.50
N LEU A 20 -16.10 14.04 0.88
CA LEU A 20 -15.63 13.84 2.26
C LEU A 20 -16.34 14.79 3.24
N ALA A 21 -16.49 16.06 2.89
CA ALA A 21 -17.16 17.05 3.73
C ALA A 21 -18.65 16.72 3.92
N THR A 22 -19.37 16.47 2.82
CA THR A 22 -20.83 16.28 2.86
C THR A 22 -21.28 14.91 3.34
N ARG A 23 -20.53 13.85 3.03
CA ARG A 23 -20.91 12.46 3.38
C ARG A 23 -20.25 11.96 4.66
N HIS A 24 -19.07 12.48 5.01
CA HIS A 24 -18.27 11.96 6.11
C HIS A 24 -17.91 13.01 7.17
N GLY A 25 -18.43 14.24 7.03
CA GLY A 25 -18.28 15.31 8.03
C GLY A 25 -16.86 15.86 8.14
N PHE A 26 -16.08 15.82 7.05
CA PHE A 26 -14.75 16.41 7.04
C PHE A 26 -14.82 17.94 6.97
N GLU A 27 -14.13 18.61 7.89
CA GLU A 27 -13.91 20.05 7.84
C GLU A 27 -12.82 20.38 6.81
N VAL A 28 -13.07 21.39 5.98
CA VAL A 28 -12.13 21.83 4.95
C VAL A 28 -11.15 22.82 5.57
N LEU A 29 -9.85 22.55 5.45
CA LEU A 29 -8.79 23.44 5.89
C LEU A 29 -8.04 24.05 4.71
N CYS A 30 -7.81 25.36 4.78
CA CYS A 30 -7.05 26.11 3.78
C CYS A 30 -5.90 26.90 4.40
N THR A 31 -4.83 27.09 3.62
CA THR A 31 -3.80 28.09 3.93
C THR A 31 -4.20 29.45 3.35
N ASP A 32 -3.61 30.54 3.85
CA ASP A 32 -3.90 31.90 3.38
C ASP A 32 -3.55 32.09 1.89
N ASN A 33 -2.57 31.35 1.39
CA ASN A 33 -2.17 31.35 -0.03
C ASN A 33 -2.84 30.22 -0.84
N GLY A 34 -3.73 29.47 -0.21
CA GLY A 34 -4.36 28.26 -0.75
C GLY A 34 -5.49 28.54 -1.74
N THR A 35 -5.90 27.50 -2.47
CA THR A 35 -6.96 27.60 -3.50
C THR A 35 -8.36 27.34 -2.94
N CYS A 36 -8.80 28.20 -2.01
CA CYS A 36 -10.13 28.11 -1.39
C CYS A 36 -11.28 28.36 -2.38
N ASP A 37 -11.03 29.06 -3.49
CA ASP A 37 -12.06 29.45 -4.48
C ASP A 37 -12.82 28.26 -5.06
N SER A 38 -12.13 27.14 -5.29
CA SER A 38 -12.76 25.95 -5.88
C SER A 38 -13.67 25.19 -4.91
N LEU A 39 -13.42 25.29 -3.61
CA LEU A 39 -14.20 24.64 -2.55
C LEU A 39 -15.37 25.53 -2.12
N THR A 40 -15.14 26.84 -2.05
CA THR A 40 -16.19 27.85 -1.81
C THR A 40 -17.23 27.83 -2.92
N ALA A 41 -16.81 27.67 -4.19
CA ALA A 41 -17.73 27.51 -5.33
C ALA A 41 -18.61 26.24 -5.24
N LEU A 42 -18.22 25.27 -4.42
CA LEU A 42 -19.01 24.05 -4.13
C LEU A 42 -19.85 24.18 -2.85
N GLY A 43 -19.93 25.38 -2.25
CA GLY A 43 -20.75 25.65 -1.07
C GLY A 43 -20.16 25.16 0.24
N LEU A 44 -18.86 24.84 0.28
CA LEU A 44 -18.19 24.40 1.51
C LEU A 44 -17.62 25.59 2.27
N THR A 45 -17.82 25.61 3.59
CA THR A 45 -17.12 26.51 4.50
C THR A 45 -15.71 25.95 4.77
N ALA A 46 -14.69 26.77 4.52
CA ALA A 46 -13.31 26.42 4.82
C ALA A 46 -12.80 27.22 6.01
N THR A 47 -12.03 26.58 6.88
CA THR A 47 -11.32 27.22 7.99
C THR A 47 -9.92 27.59 7.52
N SER A 48 -9.57 28.88 7.58
CA SER A 48 -8.20 29.32 7.31
C SER A 48 -7.32 29.05 8.52
N CYS A 49 -6.18 28.40 8.29
CA CYS A 49 -5.20 28.09 9.32
C CYS A 49 -3.95 28.97 9.27
N GLY A 50 -3.88 29.97 8.37
CA GLY A 50 -2.67 30.76 8.18
C GLY A 50 -1.68 30.05 7.25
N ASP A 51 -0.53 29.63 7.78
CA ASP A 51 0.49 28.87 7.06
C ASP A 51 0.39 27.34 7.27
N GLU A 52 1.19 26.57 6.55
CA GLU A 52 1.19 25.09 6.59
C GLU A 52 1.61 24.57 7.97
N LYS A 53 2.46 25.31 8.68
CA LYS A 53 2.91 24.97 10.04
C LYS A 53 1.78 25.15 11.04
N ALA A 54 1.09 26.29 11.01
CA ALA A 54 -0.06 26.56 11.85
C ALA A 54 -1.20 25.57 11.56
N MET A 55 -1.39 25.16 10.29
CA MET A 55 -2.29 24.06 9.96
C MET A 55 -1.87 22.73 10.60
N LEU A 56 -0.57 22.39 10.57
CA LEU A 56 -0.07 21.18 11.21
C LEU A 56 -0.32 21.19 12.73
N ASP A 57 -0.04 22.31 13.40
CA ASP A 57 -0.25 22.46 14.83
C ASP A 57 -1.76 22.39 15.17
N PHE A 58 -2.59 23.12 14.42
CA PHE A 58 -4.06 23.12 14.52
C PHE A 58 -4.66 21.70 14.44
N VAL A 59 -4.20 20.91 13.47
CA VAL A 59 -4.67 19.52 13.26
C VAL A 59 -4.10 18.59 14.31
N THR A 60 -2.86 18.81 14.76
CA THR A 60 -2.24 17.97 15.79
C THR A 60 -3.00 18.07 17.11
N ASP A 61 -3.44 19.26 17.50
CA ASP A 61 -4.24 19.45 18.73
C ASP A 61 -5.65 18.84 18.63
N ARG A 62 -6.15 18.64 17.41
CA ARG A 62 -7.47 18.06 17.11
C ARG A 62 -7.38 16.80 16.27
N TRP A 63 -6.35 16.00 16.46
CA TRP A 63 -6.07 14.86 15.57
C TRP A 63 -7.21 13.83 15.48
N HIS A 64 -8.10 13.79 16.47
CA HIS A 64 -9.32 12.98 16.51
C HIS A 64 -10.44 13.46 15.56
N GLU A 65 -10.43 14.74 15.17
CA GLU A 65 -11.39 15.31 14.24
C GLU A 65 -11.03 14.98 12.77
N ARG A 66 -11.92 15.28 11.84
CA ARG A 66 -11.79 14.91 10.42
C ARG A 66 -11.56 16.15 9.57
N PHE A 67 -10.40 16.21 8.92
CA PHE A 67 -9.98 17.36 8.12
C PHE A 67 -9.61 16.96 6.71
N VAL A 68 -9.89 17.83 5.74
CA VAL A 68 -9.47 17.67 4.35
C VAL A 68 -8.85 18.97 3.84
N THR A 69 -7.75 18.86 3.08
CA THR A 69 -7.09 20.02 2.46
C THR A 69 -6.64 19.72 1.03
N LEU A 70 -6.56 20.78 0.21
CA LEU A 70 -6.02 20.75 -1.16
C LEU A 70 -4.68 21.48 -1.28
N ASP A 71 -4.21 22.14 -0.21
CA ASP A 71 -3.18 23.18 -0.31
C ASP A 71 -1.75 22.66 -0.07
N LEU A 72 -1.61 21.46 0.52
CA LEU A 72 -0.31 20.82 0.71
C LEU A 72 0.21 20.29 -0.63
N THR A 73 1.00 21.09 -1.33
CA THR A 73 1.43 20.83 -2.71
C THR A 73 2.94 20.73 -2.89
N THR A 74 3.73 20.94 -1.83
CA THR A 74 5.19 20.85 -1.89
C THR A 74 5.74 19.61 -1.19
N VAL A 75 6.97 19.24 -1.52
CA VAL A 75 7.68 18.13 -0.85
C VAL A 75 7.92 18.44 0.63
N SER A 76 8.23 19.70 0.96
CA SER A 76 8.46 20.15 2.34
C SER A 76 7.22 19.94 3.21
N ASP A 77 6.05 20.26 2.67
CA ASP A 77 4.77 20.06 3.35
C ASP A 77 4.57 18.56 3.62
N MET A 78 4.69 17.73 2.58
CA MET A 78 4.50 16.28 2.73
C MET A 78 5.44 15.66 3.77
N GLU A 79 6.70 16.08 3.81
CA GLU A 79 7.69 15.58 4.78
C GLU A 79 7.38 15.98 6.23
N ALA A 80 6.73 17.13 6.45
CA ALA A 80 6.28 17.55 7.77
C ALA A 80 5.09 16.72 8.23
N PHE A 81 4.10 16.52 7.35
CA PHE A 81 2.83 15.88 7.71
C PHE A 81 2.89 14.34 7.74
N ILE A 82 3.68 13.69 6.88
CA ILE A 82 3.72 12.21 6.80
C ILE A 82 4.26 11.53 8.06
N LYS A 83 4.98 12.26 8.90
CA LYS A 83 5.47 11.78 10.20
C LYS A 83 4.33 11.56 11.20
N ARG A 84 3.12 12.05 10.90
CA ARG A 84 1.98 12.01 11.82
C ARG A 84 1.08 10.80 11.52
N PRO A 85 0.67 10.04 12.55
CA PRO A 85 -0.13 8.82 12.37
C PRO A 85 -1.57 9.09 11.92
N PHE A 86 -2.00 10.36 11.88
CA PHE A 86 -3.35 10.76 11.46
C PHE A 86 -3.40 11.28 10.01
N PHE A 87 -2.27 11.36 9.31
CA PHE A 87 -2.16 11.97 7.99
C PHE A 87 -2.26 10.94 6.86
N LEU A 88 -3.13 11.20 5.90
CA LEU A 88 -3.31 10.40 4.68
C LEU A 88 -3.15 11.30 3.45
N CYS A 89 -2.24 10.96 2.55
CA CYS A 89 -2.11 11.64 1.26
C CYS A 89 -2.78 10.82 0.14
N VAL A 90 -3.68 11.46 -0.59
CA VAL A 90 -4.51 10.86 -1.63
C VAL A 90 -4.26 11.59 -2.94
N GLU A 91 -3.77 10.88 -3.95
CA GLU A 91 -3.65 11.41 -5.31
C GLU A 91 -4.97 11.24 -6.05
N VAL A 92 -5.47 12.30 -6.66
CA VAL A 92 -6.62 12.26 -7.56
C VAL A 92 -6.13 12.57 -8.97
N GLY A 93 -6.07 11.54 -9.80
CA GLY A 93 -5.76 11.59 -11.22
C GLY A 93 -6.99 11.51 -12.10
N SER A 94 -6.82 11.74 -13.40
CA SER A 94 -7.85 11.53 -14.44
C SER A 94 -7.18 11.58 -15.82
N PRO A 95 -7.69 10.87 -16.84
CA PRO A 95 -7.13 10.93 -18.19
C PRO A 95 -7.01 12.37 -18.69
N LEU A 96 -5.92 12.66 -19.42
CA LEU A 96 -5.55 14.02 -19.82
C LEU A 96 -6.67 14.74 -20.58
N LEU A 97 -7.31 14.05 -21.54
CA LEU A 97 -8.42 14.61 -22.31
C LEU A 97 -9.65 14.88 -21.43
N THR A 98 -9.93 14.02 -20.46
CA THR A 98 -11.03 14.22 -19.49
C THR A 98 -10.76 15.46 -18.63
N ARG A 99 -9.52 15.63 -18.16
CA ARG A 99 -9.11 16.82 -17.40
C ARG A 99 -9.20 18.10 -18.23
N TRP A 100 -8.74 18.07 -19.47
CA TRP A 100 -8.83 19.22 -20.37
C TRP A 100 -10.29 19.64 -20.62
N LYS A 101 -11.19 18.69 -20.92
CA LYS A 101 -12.63 18.98 -21.09
C LYS A 101 -13.24 19.63 -19.83
N ARG A 102 -12.91 19.10 -18.64
CA ARG A 102 -13.35 19.66 -17.35
C ARG A 102 -12.70 21.02 -17.05
N TYR A 103 -11.47 21.25 -17.51
CA TYR A 103 -10.79 22.52 -17.35
C TYR A 103 -11.44 23.60 -18.22
N GLN A 104 -11.80 23.25 -19.47
CA GLN A 104 -12.44 24.18 -20.42
C GLN A 104 -13.81 24.69 -19.97
N THR A 105 -14.59 23.90 -19.24
CA THR A 105 -15.88 24.35 -18.71
C THR A 105 -15.73 25.47 -17.68
N LYS A 106 -14.61 25.48 -16.93
CA LYS A 106 -14.30 26.51 -15.92
C LYS A 106 -13.47 27.67 -16.49
N HIS A 107 -12.50 27.35 -17.34
CA HIS A 107 -11.58 28.30 -17.97
C HIS A 107 -11.79 28.25 -19.48
N LYS A 108 -12.67 29.12 -19.98
CA LYS A 108 -12.87 29.26 -21.43
C LYS A 108 -11.53 29.61 -22.09
N SER A 109 -11.28 29.03 -23.27
CA SER A 109 -10.23 29.41 -24.23
C SER A 109 -8.75 28.99 -24.00
N LEU A 110 -8.44 27.90 -23.27
CA LEU A 110 -7.08 27.32 -23.31
C LEU A 110 -6.98 26.20 -24.38
N PRO A 111 -6.13 26.35 -25.43
CA PRO A 111 -5.84 25.28 -26.39
C PRO A 111 -5.27 24.03 -25.72
N LEU A 112 -5.47 22.86 -26.34
CA LEU A 112 -4.99 21.58 -25.80
C LEU A 112 -3.48 21.58 -25.62
N GLU A 113 -2.73 22.14 -26.56
CA GLU A 113 -1.26 22.18 -26.53
C GLU A 113 -0.76 22.97 -25.32
N LYS A 114 -1.39 24.11 -25.02
CA LYS A 114 -1.08 24.91 -23.84
C LYS A 114 -1.46 24.20 -22.54
N PHE A 115 -2.55 23.44 -22.54
CA PHE A 115 -2.95 22.64 -21.39
C PHE A 115 -1.97 21.49 -21.14
N VAL A 116 -1.49 20.82 -22.18
CA VAL A 116 -0.46 19.77 -22.08
C VAL A 116 0.83 20.36 -21.52
N ALA A 117 1.28 21.52 -22.01
CA ALA A 117 2.47 22.18 -21.48
C ALA A 117 2.34 22.53 -19.98
N LEU A 118 1.17 23.05 -19.58
CA LEU A 118 0.87 23.32 -18.16
C LEU A 118 0.86 22.03 -17.33
N ASP A 119 0.30 20.94 -17.87
CA ASP A 119 0.25 19.66 -17.18
C ASP A 119 1.64 19.06 -16.97
N ASP A 120 2.52 19.15 -17.98
CA ASP A 120 3.91 18.72 -17.89
C ASP A 120 4.66 19.51 -16.81
N GLU A 121 4.48 20.83 -16.77
CA GLU A 121 5.09 21.69 -15.75
C GLU A 121 4.60 21.33 -14.34
N ILE A 122 3.31 21.05 -14.17
CA ILE A 122 2.75 20.64 -12.87
C ILE A 122 3.21 19.23 -12.49
N ALA A 123 3.29 18.31 -13.45
CA ALA A 123 3.64 16.92 -13.20
C ALA A 123 5.13 16.75 -12.88
N PHE A 124 6.01 17.39 -13.65
CA PHE A 124 7.46 17.18 -13.58
C PHE A 124 8.21 18.38 -12.99
N GLY A 125 7.56 19.53 -12.86
CA GLY A 125 8.20 20.79 -12.50
C GLY A 125 8.76 21.52 -13.72
N MET A 126 9.28 22.73 -13.48
CA MET A 126 9.91 23.51 -14.54
C MET A 126 11.15 22.79 -15.09
N SER A 127 11.23 22.63 -16.41
CA SER A 127 12.41 22.06 -17.07
C SER A 127 13.62 22.98 -16.90
N THR A 128 14.75 22.42 -16.52
CA THR A 128 16.05 23.11 -16.43
C THR A 128 16.47 23.78 -17.76
N ALA A 129 15.88 23.38 -18.88
CA ALA A 129 16.10 23.99 -20.19
C ALA A 129 15.48 25.40 -20.34
N GLN A 130 14.43 25.75 -19.57
CA GLN A 130 13.87 27.11 -19.58
C GLN A 130 14.60 28.06 -18.63
N ALA A 131 15.37 27.53 -17.67
CA ALA A 131 16.22 28.32 -16.77
C ALA A 131 17.50 28.85 -17.43
N SER A 132 17.86 28.36 -18.63
CA SER A 132 19.17 28.59 -19.27
C SER A 132 19.21 29.61 -20.41
N THR A 133 18.19 30.49 -20.55
CA THR A 133 18.29 31.69 -21.43
C THR A 133 19.25 32.78 -20.93
N ARG A 134 20.09 32.47 -19.92
CA ARG A 134 21.34 33.17 -19.63
C ARG A 134 22.52 32.21 -19.87
N GLN A 135 23.10 32.26 -21.06
CA GLN A 135 24.28 31.48 -21.49
C GLN A 135 25.62 32.06 -20.94
N PRO A 136 26.81 31.42 -21.12
CA PRO A 136 27.08 30.10 -21.73
C PRO A 136 28.11 29.16 -21.04
N LEU A 137 28.05 27.89 -21.47
CA LEU A 137 29.14 26.90 -21.76
C LEU A 137 30.02 26.35 -20.60
N VAL A 138 30.09 25.01 -20.45
CA VAL A 138 31.32 24.18 -20.62
C VAL A 138 30.99 22.66 -20.68
N ARG A 139 31.57 22.03 -21.72
CA ARG A 139 32.08 20.65 -21.97
C ARG A 139 31.59 19.38 -21.22
N SER A 140 31.47 18.35 -22.07
CA SER A 140 32.00 16.98 -22.03
C SER A 140 31.49 15.94 -21.02
N GLY A 141 30.96 14.85 -21.57
CA GLY A 141 31.65 13.57 -21.47
C GLY A 141 30.96 12.46 -20.68
N SER A 142 30.77 11.34 -21.39
CA SER A 142 30.71 9.95 -20.96
C SER A 142 29.38 9.34 -20.49
N SER A 143 29.09 8.28 -21.23
CA SER A 143 28.03 7.29 -21.20
C SER A 143 28.16 6.32 -20.01
N ALA A 144 27.04 5.76 -19.55
CA ALA A 144 27.01 4.36 -19.12
C ALA A 144 25.57 3.81 -19.17
N MET A 145 25.44 2.66 -19.82
CA MET A 145 24.23 1.85 -19.92
C MET A 145 23.95 1.06 -18.64
N GLY A 146 22.67 0.73 -18.45
CA GLY A 146 22.26 -0.63 -18.06
C GLY A 146 21.63 -0.79 -16.68
N GLY A 147 20.49 -1.50 -16.65
CA GLY A 147 20.12 -2.35 -15.51
C GLY A 147 18.73 -2.09 -14.90
N ASN A 148 17.79 -2.97 -15.21
CA ASN A 148 16.53 -3.16 -14.48
C ASN A 148 16.77 -3.37 -12.98
N GLY A 149 15.91 -2.79 -12.13
CA GLY A 149 15.96 -3.04 -10.69
C GLY A 149 14.75 -2.50 -9.93
N ILE A 150 13.82 -3.40 -9.60
CA ILE A 150 12.89 -3.23 -8.47
C ILE A 150 13.75 -3.33 -7.20
N VAL A 151 14.01 -2.20 -6.54
CA VAL A 151 14.28 -2.04 -5.10
C VAL A 151 14.30 -0.54 -4.77
N ASP A 152 13.14 0.09 -4.61
CA ASP A 152 13.07 1.45 -4.05
C ASP A 152 13.26 1.38 -2.53
N ASN A 153 14.51 1.31 -2.09
CA ASN A 153 14.94 1.56 -0.72
C ASN A 153 15.64 2.92 -0.66
N LEU A 154 14.90 3.93 -0.17
CA LEU A 154 15.24 5.01 0.78
C LEU A 154 16.70 5.55 0.92
N ALA A 155 17.60 5.39 -0.04
CA ALA A 155 18.92 6.00 0.03
C ALA A 155 19.40 6.35 -1.38
N SER A 156 19.70 7.64 -1.56
CA SER A 156 20.26 8.28 -2.76
C SER A 156 19.28 8.67 -3.88
N VAL A 157 18.34 9.56 -3.56
CA VAL A 157 18.02 10.64 -4.50
C VAL A 157 18.41 11.93 -3.83
N SER A 158 19.40 12.60 -4.38
CA SER A 158 19.82 13.94 -3.97
C SER A 158 18.62 14.89 -4.11
N ILE A 159 17.93 15.16 -3.00
CA ILE A 159 16.85 16.14 -2.92
C ILE A 159 17.49 17.52 -2.81
N SER A 160 17.71 18.15 -3.96
CA SER A 160 17.78 19.61 -4.06
C SER A 160 17.44 20.02 -5.50
N SER A 161 16.14 20.00 -5.80
CA SER A 161 15.59 20.74 -6.93
C SER A 161 14.41 21.58 -6.40
N PRO A 162 14.46 22.92 -6.54
CA PRO A 162 13.40 23.81 -6.08
C PRO A 162 12.15 23.80 -6.99
N SER A 163 12.07 22.91 -7.98
CA SER A 163 10.96 22.81 -8.93
C SER A 163 10.41 21.37 -8.99
N ALA A 164 10.08 20.78 -7.85
CA ALA A 164 9.60 19.41 -7.80
C ALA A 164 8.08 19.36 -8.09
N GLY A 165 7.69 18.88 -9.29
CA GLY A 165 6.27 18.68 -9.64
C GLY A 165 5.59 17.54 -8.88
N LEU A 166 4.31 17.28 -9.19
CA LEU A 166 3.51 16.20 -8.57
C LEU A 166 4.20 14.83 -8.57
N ALA A 167 5.02 14.54 -9.58
CA ALA A 167 5.79 13.29 -9.65
C ALA A 167 6.70 13.08 -8.43
N ALA A 168 7.24 14.17 -7.85
CA ALA A 168 8.04 14.07 -6.63
C ALA A 168 7.21 13.71 -5.39
N LEU A 169 5.94 14.13 -5.35
CA LEU A 169 5.02 13.85 -4.24
C LEU A 169 4.49 12.41 -4.24
N ARG A 170 4.54 11.70 -5.38
CA ARG A 170 4.00 10.34 -5.52
C ARG A 170 4.54 9.35 -4.50
N ARG A 171 5.77 9.53 -4.02
CA ARG A 171 6.37 8.68 -2.97
C ARG A 171 5.65 8.78 -1.62
N TYR A 172 4.89 9.85 -1.40
CA TYR A 172 4.13 10.11 -0.18
C TYR A 172 2.65 9.72 -0.31
N VAL A 173 2.21 9.32 -1.49
CA VAL A 173 0.81 8.96 -1.77
C VAL A 173 0.49 7.61 -1.16
N HIS A 174 -0.58 7.56 -0.37
CA HIS A 174 -1.08 6.35 0.26
C HIS A 174 -2.16 5.68 -0.60
N VAL A 175 -2.99 6.49 -1.28
CA VAL A 175 -4.09 6.03 -2.13
C VAL A 175 -4.10 6.87 -3.41
N SER A 176 -4.24 6.22 -4.57
CA SER A 176 -4.41 6.91 -5.85
C SER A 176 -5.79 6.61 -6.42
N ILE A 177 -6.52 7.65 -6.80
CA ILE A 177 -7.87 7.60 -7.35
C ILE A 177 -7.82 8.08 -8.80
N ILE A 178 -8.23 7.22 -9.74
CA ILE A 178 -8.37 7.60 -11.15
C ILE A 178 -9.82 8.00 -11.40
N ASN A 179 -10.07 9.31 -11.46
CA ASN A 179 -11.39 9.86 -11.72
C ASN A 179 -11.69 9.94 -13.22
N ASP A 180 -12.05 8.80 -13.80
CA ASP A 180 -12.56 8.69 -15.18
C ASP A 180 -14.09 8.61 -15.25
N PHE A 181 -14.79 8.99 -14.17
CA PHE A 181 -16.24 8.91 -14.12
C PHE A 181 -16.90 10.07 -14.88
N PRO A 182 -18.01 9.81 -15.60
CA PRO A 182 -18.69 10.83 -16.39
C PRO A 182 -19.46 11.83 -15.52
N ASP A 183 -19.96 11.38 -14.36
CA ASP A 183 -20.81 12.16 -13.46
C ASP A 183 -20.37 12.02 -11.98
N ARG A 184 -20.93 12.86 -11.11
CA ARG A 184 -20.58 12.92 -9.68
C ARG A 184 -21.12 11.73 -8.90
N ASP A 185 -22.23 11.12 -9.29
CA ASP A 185 -22.86 10.02 -8.57
C ASP A 185 -22.09 8.72 -8.78
N SER A 186 -21.60 8.49 -10.00
CA SER A 186 -20.66 7.41 -10.33
C SER A 186 -19.36 7.54 -9.52
N LEU A 187 -18.78 8.74 -9.44
CA LEU A 187 -17.62 9.00 -8.59
C LEU A 187 -17.93 8.74 -7.12
N ASN A 188 -19.05 9.25 -6.59
CA ASN A 188 -19.45 9.05 -5.19
C ASN A 188 -19.64 7.56 -4.84
N SER A 189 -20.22 6.79 -5.77
CA SER A 189 -20.39 5.34 -5.62
C SER A 189 -19.03 4.65 -5.50
N HIS A 190 -18.08 5.01 -6.37
CA HIS A 190 -16.71 4.51 -6.26
C HIS A 190 -16.03 4.92 -4.95
N LEU A 191 -16.12 6.19 -4.54
CA LEU A 191 -15.58 6.68 -3.27
C LEU A 191 -16.20 5.99 -2.04
N SER A 192 -17.47 5.59 -2.13
CA SER A 192 -18.13 4.81 -1.08
C SER A 192 -17.54 3.41 -0.96
N SER A 193 -17.25 2.75 -2.10
CA SER A 193 -16.60 1.43 -2.11
C SER A 193 -15.16 1.48 -1.60
N LEU A 194 -14.43 2.56 -1.86
CA LEU A 194 -13.06 2.76 -1.36
C LEU A 194 -13.01 2.99 0.16
N ASN A 195 -14.08 3.54 0.75
CA ASN A 195 -14.15 3.91 2.16
C ASN A 195 -12.90 4.70 2.61
N LEU A 196 -12.63 5.85 1.96
CA LEU A 196 -11.47 6.70 2.26
C LEU A 196 -11.26 7.00 3.76
N PRO A 197 -12.31 7.20 4.59
CA PRO A 197 -12.14 7.46 6.02
C PRO A 197 -11.70 6.25 6.87
N SER A 198 -11.50 5.05 6.27
CA SER A 198 -11.07 3.86 7.02
C SER A 198 -9.74 4.10 7.74
N GLU A 199 -9.73 3.93 9.06
CA GLU A 199 -8.53 4.06 9.89
C GLU A 199 -7.52 2.92 9.65
N GLU A 200 -7.93 1.80 9.03
CA GLU A 200 -7.04 0.67 8.69
C GLU A 200 -5.85 1.07 7.81
N ARG A 201 -5.98 2.17 7.06
CA ARG A 201 -4.89 2.73 6.23
C ARG A 201 -3.86 3.52 7.03
N LEU A 202 -4.29 4.15 8.12
CA LEU A 202 -3.42 4.94 9.01
C LEU A 202 -2.81 4.07 10.11
N ARG A 203 -3.67 3.27 10.75
CA ARG A 203 -3.34 2.39 11.85
C ARG A 203 -4.04 1.06 11.64
N PRO A 204 -3.42 0.10 10.94
CA PRO A 204 -4.01 -1.21 10.73
C PRO A 204 -4.31 -1.89 12.07
N CYS A 205 -5.42 -2.61 12.15
CA CYS A 205 -5.65 -3.52 13.28
C CYS A 205 -4.60 -4.64 13.30
N TRP A 206 -4.55 -5.39 14.40
CA TRP A 206 -3.54 -6.44 14.57
C TRP A 206 -3.56 -7.48 13.45
N ASP A 207 -4.73 -7.92 13.01
CA ASP A 207 -4.84 -8.89 11.92
C ASP A 207 -4.30 -8.34 10.60
N SER A 208 -4.70 -7.11 10.25
CA SER A 208 -4.18 -6.40 9.08
C SER A 208 -2.65 -6.25 9.14
N TYR A 209 -2.12 -5.87 10.30
CA TYR A 209 -0.68 -5.70 10.52
C TYR A 209 0.08 -7.02 10.33
N PHE A 210 -0.35 -8.10 10.98
CA PHE A 210 0.35 -9.39 10.89
C PHE A 210 0.20 -10.04 9.51
N LEU A 211 -0.93 -9.89 8.83
CA LEU A 211 -1.08 -10.37 7.45
C LEU A 211 -0.25 -9.56 6.44
N LYS A 212 -0.13 -8.24 6.62
CA LYS A 212 0.83 -7.43 5.85
C LYS A 212 2.27 -7.93 6.04
N LEU A 213 2.65 -8.30 7.26
CA LEU A 213 3.94 -8.94 7.54
C LEU A 213 4.08 -10.32 6.90
N CYS A 214 3.03 -11.14 6.86
CA CYS A 214 3.04 -12.40 6.11
C CYS A 214 3.32 -12.16 4.62
N ASN A 215 2.66 -11.18 4.02
CA ASN A 215 2.87 -10.81 2.62
C ASN A 215 4.31 -10.32 2.40
N LEU A 216 4.86 -9.51 3.30
CA LEU A 216 6.28 -9.09 3.26
C LEU A 216 7.24 -10.29 3.37
N ALA A 217 7.02 -11.19 4.33
CA ALA A 217 7.82 -12.40 4.50
C ALA A 217 7.78 -13.29 3.24
N SER A 218 6.60 -13.39 2.59
CA SER A 218 6.43 -14.18 1.37
C SER A 218 7.30 -13.69 0.20
N LEU A 219 7.75 -12.43 0.20
CA LEU A 219 8.65 -11.89 -0.83
C LEU A 219 10.03 -12.56 -0.81
N ARG A 220 10.43 -13.18 0.31
CA ARG A 220 11.66 -13.98 0.41
C ARG A 220 11.51 -15.42 -0.07
N SER A 221 10.29 -15.85 -0.42
CA SER A 221 10.04 -17.19 -0.95
C SER A 221 10.88 -17.45 -2.19
N ASN A 222 11.52 -18.61 -2.23
CA ASN A 222 12.29 -19.07 -3.39
C ASN A 222 11.56 -20.16 -4.18
N CYS A 223 10.34 -20.55 -3.77
CA CYS A 223 9.57 -21.59 -4.43
C CYS A 223 8.98 -21.12 -5.76
N MET A 224 9.15 -21.92 -6.81
CA MET A 224 8.66 -21.59 -8.15
C MET A 224 7.14 -21.75 -8.34
N LYS A 225 6.42 -22.32 -7.36
CA LYS A 225 4.98 -22.61 -7.49
C LYS A 225 4.08 -21.54 -6.88
N ARG A 226 4.46 -20.99 -5.72
CA ARG A 226 3.68 -19.97 -4.99
C ARG A 226 4.58 -19.27 -3.97
N ARG A 227 4.28 -18.00 -3.69
CA ARG A 227 4.88 -17.24 -2.59
C ARG A 227 3.97 -17.28 -1.36
N VAL A 228 4.38 -18.01 -0.34
CA VAL A 228 3.65 -18.17 0.92
C VAL A 228 4.50 -17.59 2.04
N GLY A 229 3.86 -16.86 2.96
CA GLY A 229 4.46 -16.32 4.16
C GLY A 229 3.59 -16.58 5.38
N ALA A 230 4.24 -16.85 6.50
CA ALA A 230 3.62 -17.11 7.79
C ALA A 230 4.31 -16.31 8.89
N VAL A 231 3.54 -15.86 9.87
CA VAL A 231 4.03 -15.13 11.04
C VAL A 231 3.37 -15.74 12.28
N LEU A 232 4.18 -16.13 13.26
CA LEU A 232 3.70 -16.66 14.52
C LEU A 232 3.74 -15.57 15.59
N VAL A 233 2.62 -15.37 16.28
CA VAL A 233 2.41 -14.26 17.21
C VAL A 233 1.93 -14.78 18.55
N SER A 234 2.41 -14.17 19.64
CA SER A 234 1.86 -14.33 20.98
C SER A 234 1.84 -12.99 21.68
N SER A 235 0.71 -12.64 22.32
CA SER A 235 0.55 -11.35 23.01
C SER A 235 0.91 -10.14 22.13
N ASN A 236 0.49 -10.18 20.86
CA ASN A 236 0.83 -9.19 19.82
C ASN A 236 2.34 -8.98 19.57
N ARG A 237 3.17 -9.96 19.95
CA ARG A 237 4.61 -10.00 19.66
C ARG A 237 4.92 -11.13 18.69
N ILE A 238 5.76 -10.85 17.71
CA ILE A 238 6.21 -11.85 16.74
C ILE A 238 7.19 -12.80 17.45
N ILE A 239 6.91 -14.10 17.40
CA ILE A 239 7.80 -15.16 17.87
C ILE A 239 8.76 -15.56 16.75
N SER A 240 8.21 -15.80 15.55
CA SER A 240 8.97 -16.22 14.38
C SER A 240 8.23 -15.83 13.09
N THR A 241 8.97 -15.85 11.99
CA THR A 241 8.43 -15.70 10.64
C THR A 241 8.89 -16.87 9.78
N GLY A 242 8.15 -17.16 8.71
CA GLY A 242 8.50 -18.20 7.76
C GLY A 242 8.04 -17.84 6.36
N TYR A 243 8.78 -18.34 5.37
CA TYR A 243 8.41 -18.32 3.97
C TYR A 243 8.71 -19.69 3.36
N ASN A 244 8.04 -20.06 2.28
CA ASN A 244 8.24 -21.38 1.67
C ASN A 244 9.50 -21.42 0.77
N GLY A 245 10.22 -22.54 0.80
CA GLY A 245 11.44 -22.72 0.01
C GLY A 245 12.19 -24.00 0.35
N THR A 246 13.25 -24.29 -0.39
CA THR A 246 14.14 -25.43 -0.10
C THR A 246 14.89 -25.24 1.24
N PRO A 247 15.31 -26.33 1.91
CA PRO A 247 16.04 -26.28 3.17
C PRO A 247 17.34 -25.47 3.09
N SER A 248 17.73 -24.89 4.22
CA SER A 248 19.00 -24.20 4.36
C SER A 248 20.18 -25.11 3.99
N GLY A 249 21.14 -24.56 3.24
CA GLY A 249 22.32 -25.30 2.77
C GLY A 249 22.13 -26.02 1.43
N LEU A 250 20.91 -26.07 0.89
CA LEU A 250 20.65 -26.57 -0.46
C LEU A 250 20.48 -25.41 -1.45
N LEU A 251 20.53 -25.73 -2.75
CA LEU A 251 20.17 -24.78 -3.80
C LEU A 251 18.73 -24.29 -3.59
N ASN A 252 18.49 -23.00 -3.85
CA ASN A 252 17.14 -22.47 -3.79
C ASN A 252 16.25 -23.13 -4.85
N CYS A 253 14.94 -23.23 -4.63
CA CYS A 253 14.04 -23.82 -5.62
C CYS A 253 14.09 -23.07 -6.96
N ASN A 254 14.18 -21.73 -6.95
CA ASN A 254 14.38 -20.88 -8.13
C ASN A 254 15.77 -20.99 -8.78
N GLN A 255 16.67 -21.78 -8.19
CA GLN A 255 17.98 -22.15 -8.74
C GLN A 255 18.02 -23.63 -9.14
N GLY A 256 16.85 -24.28 -9.29
CA GLY A 256 16.77 -25.69 -9.64
C GLY A 256 16.84 -26.66 -8.45
N GLY A 257 16.88 -26.18 -7.21
CA GLY A 257 17.04 -27.02 -6.02
C GLY A 257 15.86 -27.95 -5.67
N CYS A 258 14.78 -27.94 -6.46
CA CYS A 258 13.67 -28.86 -6.31
C CYS A 258 13.17 -29.33 -7.69
N ALA A 259 13.46 -30.58 -8.05
CA ALA A 259 13.08 -31.17 -9.33
C ALA A 259 11.57 -31.12 -9.58
N ARG A 260 10.75 -31.49 -8.59
CA ARG A 260 9.28 -31.41 -8.69
C ARG A 260 8.78 -30.01 -9.07
N CYS A 261 9.37 -28.96 -8.49
CA CYS A 261 8.93 -27.59 -8.75
C CYS A 261 9.38 -27.08 -10.12
N ASN A 262 10.53 -27.56 -10.63
CA ASN A 262 11.14 -27.09 -11.86
C ASN A 262 10.78 -27.93 -13.11
N ASN A 263 10.40 -29.20 -12.95
CA ASN A 263 10.18 -30.12 -14.08
C ASN A 263 8.76 -30.05 -14.67
N THR A 264 8.23 -28.84 -14.83
CA THR A 264 6.85 -28.59 -15.29
C THR A 264 6.66 -28.99 -16.76
N LEU A 265 7.71 -28.94 -17.58
CA LEU A 265 7.67 -29.26 -19.02
C LEU A 265 7.82 -30.76 -19.32
N GLU A 266 8.57 -31.51 -18.50
CA GLU A 266 8.96 -32.89 -18.81
C GLU A 266 7.99 -33.95 -18.23
N LYS A 267 7.39 -33.70 -17.06
CA LYS A 267 6.50 -34.66 -16.37
C LYS A 267 5.02 -34.24 -16.38
N GLY A 268 4.67 -33.26 -17.21
CA GLY A 268 3.44 -32.50 -17.08
C GLY A 268 3.48 -31.58 -15.87
N ALA A 269 2.73 -30.46 -15.90
CA ALA A 269 2.67 -29.57 -14.76
C ALA A 269 2.13 -30.35 -13.55
N SER A 270 2.99 -30.66 -12.57
CA SER A 270 2.53 -31.26 -11.31
C SER A 270 1.47 -30.34 -10.74
N GLY A 271 0.21 -30.79 -10.81
CA GLY A 271 -0.93 -30.02 -10.37
C GLY A 271 -0.79 -29.68 -8.88
N CYS A 272 -1.58 -28.70 -8.44
CA CYS A 272 -1.74 -28.42 -7.02
C CYS A 272 -2.00 -29.74 -6.25
N GLY A 273 -1.14 -30.08 -5.28
CA GLY A 273 -1.29 -31.29 -4.46
C GLY A 273 -0.80 -32.62 -5.06
N GLN A 274 -0.19 -32.66 -6.24
CA GLN A 274 0.36 -33.90 -6.82
C GLN A 274 1.86 -34.08 -6.53
N ASN A 275 2.31 -35.34 -6.35
CA ASN A 275 3.70 -35.74 -6.08
C ASN A 275 4.34 -34.92 -4.96
N LEU A 276 3.58 -34.61 -3.89
CA LEU A 276 4.05 -33.79 -2.77
C LEU A 276 5.28 -34.39 -2.09
N ASP A 277 5.42 -35.70 -2.17
CA ASP A 277 6.48 -36.50 -1.54
C ASP A 277 7.83 -36.25 -2.21
N GLU A 278 7.83 -35.83 -3.48
CA GLU A 278 9.02 -35.44 -4.25
C GLU A 278 9.41 -33.97 -4.03
N CYS A 279 8.60 -33.20 -3.27
CA CYS A 279 8.87 -31.80 -3.04
C CYS A 279 9.88 -31.62 -1.91
N LEU A 280 10.99 -30.94 -2.20
CA LEU A 280 11.97 -30.55 -1.20
C LEU A 280 11.58 -29.27 -0.46
N CYS A 281 10.64 -28.48 -0.98
CA CYS A 281 10.29 -27.19 -0.37
C CYS A 281 9.53 -27.38 0.94
N LEU A 282 10.02 -26.74 2.00
CA LEU A 282 9.28 -26.53 3.23
C LEU A 282 8.26 -25.42 3.03
N HIS A 283 7.10 -25.57 3.65
CA HIS A 283 6.05 -24.57 3.69
C HIS A 283 6.40 -23.44 4.67
N ALA A 284 5.73 -22.29 4.51
CA ALA A 284 5.99 -21.12 5.34
C ALA A 284 5.63 -21.40 6.82
N GLU A 285 4.53 -22.10 7.04
CA GLU A 285 4.04 -22.53 8.35
C GLU A 285 5.07 -23.45 9.03
N GLU A 286 5.65 -24.37 8.26
CA GLU A 286 6.68 -25.29 8.77
C GLU A 286 7.93 -24.54 9.20
N ASN A 287 8.43 -23.62 8.37
CA ASN A 287 9.59 -22.81 8.71
C ASN A 287 9.35 -21.93 9.94
N ALA A 288 8.16 -21.31 10.05
CA ALA A 288 7.80 -20.52 11.23
C ALA A 288 7.76 -21.39 12.51
N LEU A 289 7.22 -22.61 12.43
CA LEU A 289 7.17 -23.56 13.54
C LEU A 289 8.57 -24.05 13.97
N LEU A 290 9.41 -24.40 12.99
CA LEU A 290 10.78 -24.89 13.22
C LEU A 290 11.64 -23.83 13.93
N GLU A 291 11.52 -22.56 13.51
CA GLU A 291 12.26 -21.44 14.12
C GLU A 291 11.77 -21.12 15.55
N ALA A 292 10.47 -21.19 15.78
CA ALA A 292 9.91 -20.91 17.11
C ALA A 292 10.28 -21.98 18.13
N GLY A 293 10.14 -23.26 17.76
CA GLY A 293 10.22 -24.39 18.67
C GLY A 293 9.05 -24.43 19.67
N ARG A 294 8.59 -25.64 20.04
CA ARG A 294 7.36 -25.85 20.83
C ARG A 294 7.28 -25.05 22.14
N GLN A 295 8.42 -24.86 22.83
CA GLN A 295 8.47 -24.17 24.12
C GLN A 295 8.03 -22.70 24.01
N LYS A 296 8.44 -21.98 22.95
CA LYS A 296 8.04 -20.57 22.75
C LYS A 296 6.57 -20.42 22.36
N ILE A 297 5.98 -21.47 21.79
CA ILE A 297 4.58 -21.52 21.35
C ILE A 297 3.64 -21.80 22.52
N SER A 298 4.05 -22.71 23.41
CA SER A 298 3.23 -23.20 24.53
C SER A 298 3.25 -22.29 25.77
N THR A 299 4.22 -21.37 25.87
CA THR A 299 4.41 -20.46 27.03
C THR A 299 3.78 -19.08 26.83
N GLY A 300 2.88 -18.93 25.85
CA GLY A 300 2.14 -17.67 25.66
C GLY A 300 1.51 -17.20 26.98
N GLN A 301 1.75 -15.93 27.34
CA GLN A 301 1.24 -15.36 28.58
C GLN A 301 -0.28 -15.55 28.68
N GLU A 302 -0.75 -15.90 29.88
CA GLU A 302 -2.17 -15.99 30.24
C GLU A 302 -3.00 -17.06 29.51
N GLY A 303 -2.41 -18.16 29.05
CA GLY A 303 -3.19 -19.32 28.57
C GLY A 303 -3.96 -19.11 27.25
N LYS A 304 -3.77 -17.96 26.57
CA LYS A 304 -4.43 -17.62 25.29
C LYS A 304 -3.81 -18.33 24.07
N GLY A 305 -2.64 -18.95 24.23
CA GLY A 305 -1.92 -19.65 23.15
C GLY A 305 -1.40 -18.71 22.05
N ALA A 306 -0.61 -19.25 21.13
CA ALA A 306 -0.10 -18.49 19.98
C ALA A 306 -1.13 -18.45 18.83
N THR A 307 -1.07 -17.37 18.04
CA THR A 307 -1.82 -17.20 16.80
C THR A 307 -0.88 -17.27 15.60
N MET A 308 -1.22 -18.08 14.61
CA MET A 308 -0.50 -18.14 13.34
C MET A 308 -1.25 -17.34 12.27
N TYR A 309 -0.55 -16.38 11.67
CA TYR A 309 -1.02 -15.65 10.50
C TYR A 309 -0.38 -16.23 9.24
N CYS A 310 -1.16 -16.45 8.19
CA CYS A 310 -0.68 -16.96 6.90
C CYS A 310 -1.31 -16.17 5.74
N ASN A 311 -0.55 -15.86 4.70
CA ASN A 311 -1.17 -15.24 3.52
C ASN A 311 -2.06 -16.22 2.72
N THR A 312 -1.88 -17.53 2.89
CA THR A 312 -2.69 -18.59 2.27
C THR A 312 -3.17 -19.57 3.34
N CYS A 313 -4.37 -20.14 3.18
CA CYS A 313 -4.87 -21.19 4.08
C CYS A 313 -3.87 -22.38 4.19
N PRO A 314 -3.55 -22.86 5.41
CA PRO A 314 -2.61 -23.95 5.59
C PRO A 314 -3.05 -25.28 4.94
N CYS A 315 -2.08 -26.00 4.36
CA CYS A 315 -2.35 -27.34 3.84
C CYS A 315 -2.56 -28.34 4.98
N LEU A 316 -3.14 -29.51 4.68
CA LEU A 316 -3.42 -30.54 5.68
C LEU A 316 -2.17 -30.98 6.48
N ARG A 317 -1.01 -31.09 5.81
CA ARG A 317 0.27 -31.45 6.47
C ARG A 317 0.74 -30.37 7.45
N CYS A 318 0.56 -29.10 7.10
CA CYS A 318 0.89 -27.98 7.99
C CYS A 318 -0.10 -27.90 9.14
N ALA A 319 -1.40 -28.09 8.88
CA ALA A 319 -2.44 -28.06 9.91
C ALA A 319 -2.20 -29.09 11.03
N VAL A 320 -1.81 -30.32 10.71
CA VAL A 320 -1.42 -31.32 11.72
C VAL A 320 -0.25 -30.84 12.58
N LYS A 321 0.76 -30.20 11.97
CA LYS A 321 1.93 -29.66 12.68
C LYS A 321 1.56 -28.46 13.56
N ILE A 322 0.68 -27.60 13.08
CA ILE A 322 0.14 -26.43 13.81
C ILE A 322 -0.58 -26.90 15.09
N ILE A 323 -1.49 -27.87 14.95
CA ILE A 323 -2.20 -28.51 16.07
C ILE A 323 -1.19 -29.09 17.07
N GLN A 324 -0.27 -29.92 16.58
CA GLN A 324 0.72 -30.58 17.44
C GLN A 324 1.58 -29.56 18.19
N SER A 325 1.85 -28.40 17.60
CA SER A 325 2.71 -27.36 18.18
C SER A 325 2.02 -26.54 19.29
N GLY A 326 0.70 -26.68 19.46
CA GLY A 326 -0.07 -26.02 20.52
C GLY A 326 -0.60 -24.63 20.14
N ILE A 327 -0.66 -24.31 18.85
CA ILE A 327 -1.29 -23.07 18.34
C ILE A 327 -2.80 -23.15 18.56
N ARG A 328 -3.42 -22.01 18.92
CA ARG A 328 -4.86 -21.94 19.24
C ARG A 328 -5.68 -21.21 18.19
N THR A 329 -5.05 -20.35 17.40
CA THR A 329 -5.75 -19.56 16.38
C THR A 329 -4.95 -19.49 15.09
N VAL A 330 -5.63 -19.62 13.96
CA VAL A 330 -5.07 -19.45 12.61
C VAL A 330 -5.88 -18.39 11.87
N VAL A 331 -5.21 -17.36 11.37
CA VAL A 331 -5.81 -16.31 10.56
C VAL A 331 -5.17 -16.33 9.18
N TYR A 332 -5.98 -16.38 8.12
CA TYR A 332 -5.47 -16.44 6.75
C TYR A 332 -6.15 -15.47 5.79
N GLN A 333 -5.45 -15.06 4.72
CA GLN A 333 -5.98 -14.13 3.72
C GLN A 333 -6.62 -14.84 2.53
N LEU A 334 -5.86 -15.69 1.82
CA LEU A 334 -6.30 -16.33 0.57
C LEU A 334 -6.76 -17.77 0.81
N GLU A 335 -7.87 -18.15 0.17
CA GLU A 335 -8.36 -19.54 0.15
C GLU A 335 -7.40 -20.48 -0.59
N TYR A 336 -7.50 -21.76 -0.26
CA TYR A 336 -6.77 -22.82 -0.94
C TYR A 336 -7.67 -24.02 -1.28
N SER A 337 -7.29 -24.75 -2.32
CA SER A 337 -7.91 -26.04 -2.61
C SER A 337 -7.63 -26.97 -1.43
N MET A 338 -8.67 -27.37 -0.69
CA MET A 338 -8.71 -28.25 0.51
C MET A 338 -9.08 -27.59 1.86
N ASP A 339 -9.57 -26.34 1.86
CA ASP A 339 -9.92 -25.61 3.08
C ASP A 339 -10.92 -26.35 4.00
N ALA A 340 -11.88 -27.08 3.45
CA ALA A 340 -12.89 -27.80 4.24
C ALA A 340 -12.28 -28.89 5.15
N ARG A 341 -11.30 -29.65 4.65
CA ARG A 341 -10.64 -30.70 5.46
C ARG A 341 -9.74 -30.10 6.53
N THR A 342 -8.99 -29.05 6.19
CA THR A 342 -8.17 -28.30 7.15
C THR A 342 -9.03 -27.72 8.27
N LYS A 343 -10.14 -27.05 7.92
CA LYS A 343 -11.10 -26.51 8.90
C LYS A 343 -11.68 -27.59 9.81
N ALA A 344 -12.04 -28.76 9.26
CA ALA A 344 -12.57 -29.88 10.03
C ALA A 344 -11.60 -30.42 11.09
N ILE A 345 -10.31 -30.59 10.75
CA ILE A 345 -9.33 -31.08 11.73
C ILE A 345 -8.97 -30.02 12.79
N PHE A 346 -8.95 -28.73 12.42
CA PHE A 346 -8.77 -27.66 13.40
C PHE A 346 -9.93 -27.60 14.40
N ALA A 347 -11.17 -27.75 13.91
CA ALA A 347 -12.34 -27.81 14.78
C ALA A 347 -12.27 -29.00 15.75
N GLN A 348 -11.88 -30.19 15.29
CA GLN A 348 -11.70 -31.37 16.17
C GLN A 348 -10.62 -31.15 17.24
N ALA A 349 -9.57 -30.39 16.94
CA ALA A 349 -8.47 -30.10 17.85
C ALA A 349 -8.71 -28.85 18.74
N GLY A 350 -9.83 -28.15 18.58
CA GLY A 350 -10.11 -26.91 19.30
C GLY A 350 -9.19 -25.75 18.90
N VAL A 351 -8.80 -25.67 17.62
CA VAL A 351 -8.06 -24.56 17.03
C VAL A 351 -9.03 -23.69 16.23
N ASP A 352 -9.11 -22.41 16.56
CA ASP A 352 -9.92 -21.45 15.82
C ASP A 352 -9.26 -21.11 14.48
N ILE A 353 -10.05 -21.07 13.41
CA ILE A 353 -9.57 -20.72 12.07
C ILE A 353 -10.56 -19.76 11.40
N ARG A 354 -10.04 -18.62 10.95
CA ARG A 354 -10.84 -17.61 10.25
C ARG A 354 -10.08 -16.98 9.10
N GLN A 355 -10.84 -16.62 8.07
CA GLN A 355 -10.34 -15.82 6.96
C GLN A 355 -10.45 -14.33 7.32
N PHE A 356 -9.45 -13.54 6.93
CA PHE A 356 -9.44 -12.10 7.10
C PHE A 356 -9.08 -11.42 5.78
N HIS A 357 -9.90 -10.45 5.37
CA HIS A 357 -9.72 -9.70 4.13
C HIS A 357 -9.03 -8.37 4.47
N LEU A 358 -7.92 -8.09 3.80
CA LEU A 358 -7.24 -6.79 3.93
C LEU A 358 -8.04 -5.73 3.15
N ASP A 359 -8.28 -4.59 3.78
CA ASP A 359 -8.73 -3.38 3.10
C ASP A 359 -7.63 -2.98 2.09
N THR A 360 -7.94 -3.09 0.80
CA THR A 360 -7.05 -2.66 -0.29
C THR A 360 -7.11 -1.17 -0.56
#